data_AF-A0A151SB57-F1
#
_entry.id   AF-A0A151SB57-F1
#
_cell.length_a   1.000
_cell.length_b   1.000
_cell.length_c   1.000
_cell.angle_alpha   90.00
_cell.angle_beta   90.00
_cell.angle_gamma   90.00
#
_symmetry.space_group_name_H-M   'P 1'
#
loop_
_entity.id
_entity.type
_entity.pdbx_description
1 polymer ?
#
loop_
_entity_poly.entity_id
_entity_poly.type
_entity_poly.pdbx_seq_one_letter_code
_entity_poly.pdbx_strand_id
1 'polypeptide(L)'
;MRKSKKAESSVAASSERRNWSATFKSLVKMVCSQQNQLHSFANLKKILEDHLRMQHEGRISDVRFYKDQISQMNGVSMFEEKRRSLEAAKADLELGFKHREATKLKWILEHTEDELTDFKTWFEFLSCKSSNGEDQETASKDTDLRKRGTTNRGNKSSWNTAEKENCSSEIKDELRRLRGEHEKLALEKYSEVSALLAEKKFVWNQYNIMENEYSDKLKTKEAEVEKANEKIKALVSSMEQLQSKNHEKDSKISELKIKMAEMEAEAKKLNKEISGLSVELESLRKLSSSQVTPILNHCTEGTKATESGVVKSSRSRRNLTLKKEICTPDAPAPAKSSEKGTKSMKRKEAPVIPTSQTPKLFSSSFKVPKLKSSVRV
;
A
#
# COMPACT_ATOMS: atom_id res chain seq x y z
N MET A 1 -50.24 37.14 100.65
CA MET A 1 -49.03 36.38 100.28
C MET A 1 -49.33 35.44 99.11
N ARG A 2 -48.88 35.74 97.89
CA ARG A 2 -48.78 34.74 96.80
C ARG A 2 -47.42 34.92 96.14
N LYS A 3 -46.47 34.09 96.57
CA LYS A 3 -45.11 34.03 96.04
C LYS A 3 -45.16 33.44 94.62
N SER A 4 -44.67 34.23 93.68
CA SER A 4 -43.80 33.86 92.55
C SER A 4 -43.63 32.36 92.26
N LYS A 5 -44.26 31.89 91.19
CA LYS A 5 -43.92 30.63 90.50
C LYS A 5 -44.09 30.81 88.98
N LYS A 6 -43.25 31.63 88.36
CA LYS A 6 -43.29 31.88 86.90
C LYS A 6 -41.91 31.87 86.21
N ALA A 7 -40.83 31.58 86.94
CA ALA A 7 -39.48 31.59 86.37
C ALA A 7 -39.00 30.22 85.84
N GLU A 8 -39.59 29.11 86.29
CA GLU A 8 -39.12 27.76 85.89
C GLU A 8 -39.58 27.31 84.50
N SER A 9 -40.73 27.79 83.99
CA SER A 9 -41.29 27.29 82.72
C SER A 9 -40.61 27.89 81.46
N SER A 10 -40.02 29.09 81.56
CA SER A 10 -39.32 29.72 80.43
C SER A 10 -37.91 29.16 80.23
N VAL A 11 -37.25 28.76 81.32
CA VAL A 11 -35.91 28.14 81.30
C VAL A 11 -35.98 26.71 80.74
N ALA A 12 -37.01 25.94 81.10
CA ALA A 12 -37.26 24.61 80.54
C ALA A 12 -37.52 24.65 79.02
N ALA A 13 -38.39 25.56 78.55
CA ALA A 13 -38.67 25.74 77.12
C ALA A 13 -37.43 26.21 76.32
N SER A 14 -36.54 27.00 76.94
CA SER A 14 -35.26 27.43 76.35
C SER A 14 -34.27 26.26 76.22
N SER A 15 -34.19 25.41 77.24
CA SER A 15 -33.35 24.20 77.24
C SER A 15 -33.78 23.21 76.16
N GLU A 16 -35.08 22.97 76.05
CA GLU A 16 -35.65 22.01 75.09
C GLU A 16 -35.43 22.46 73.63
N ARG A 17 -35.59 23.77 73.34
CA ARG A 17 -35.26 24.34 72.03
C ARG A 17 -33.78 24.19 71.69
N ARG A 18 -32.86 24.31 72.66
CA ARG A 18 -31.42 24.06 72.44
C ARG A 18 -31.15 22.59 72.14
N ASN A 19 -31.78 21.67 72.87
CA ASN A 19 -31.61 20.24 72.66
C ASN A 19 -32.09 19.81 71.25
N TRP A 20 -33.25 20.30 70.81
CA TRP A 20 -33.75 20.06 69.46
C TRP A 20 -32.86 20.66 68.36
N SER A 21 -32.26 21.83 68.61
CA SER A 21 -31.29 22.41 67.69
C SER A 21 -30.02 21.55 67.59
N ALA A 22 -29.55 21.00 68.71
CA ALA A 22 -28.38 20.13 68.74
C ALA A 22 -28.64 18.79 68.04
N THR A 23 -29.78 18.14 68.29
CA THR A 23 -30.17 16.90 67.59
C THR A 23 -30.35 17.12 66.10
N PHE A 24 -31.02 18.21 65.69
CA PHE A 24 -31.16 18.56 64.28
C PHE A 24 -29.81 18.78 63.60
N LYS A 25 -28.90 19.54 64.22
CA LYS A 25 -27.53 19.74 63.69
C LYS A 25 -26.77 18.42 63.55
N SER A 26 -26.88 17.52 64.53
CA SER A 26 -26.27 16.19 64.47
C SER A 26 -26.83 15.37 63.30
N LEU A 27 -28.15 15.41 63.09
CA LEU A 27 -28.81 14.71 62.00
C LEU A 27 -28.37 15.24 60.63
N VAL A 28 -28.32 16.57 60.47
CA VAL A 28 -27.83 17.20 59.23
C VAL A 28 -26.38 16.81 58.95
N LYS A 29 -25.51 16.82 59.97
CA LYS A 29 -24.12 16.40 59.82
C LYS A 29 -23.99 14.94 59.38
N MET A 30 -24.82 14.06 59.94
CA MET A 30 -24.88 12.64 59.54
C MET A 30 -25.33 12.47 58.09
N VAL A 31 -26.40 13.15 57.69
CA VAL A 31 -26.90 13.12 56.30
C VAL A 31 -25.85 13.66 55.33
N CYS A 32 -25.21 14.79 55.65
CA CYS A 32 -24.10 15.32 54.84
C CYS A 32 -22.92 14.33 54.76
N SER A 33 -22.57 13.65 55.85
CA SER A 33 -21.53 12.63 55.86
C SER A 33 -21.89 11.43 54.96
N GLN A 34 -23.12 10.94 55.04
CA GLN A 34 -23.61 9.85 54.19
C GLN A 34 -23.63 10.25 52.71
N GLN A 35 -24.06 11.47 52.41
CA GLN A 35 -24.05 12.01 51.04
C GLN A 35 -22.62 12.06 50.48
N ASN A 36 -21.65 12.52 51.28
CA ASN A 36 -20.24 12.57 50.87
C ASN A 36 -19.66 11.16 50.66
N GLN A 37 -20.03 10.18 51.49
CA GLN A 37 -19.62 8.79 51.32
C GLN A 37 -20.19 8.18 50.03
N LEU A 38 -21.47 8.40 49.74
CA LEU A 38 -22.10 7.95 48.49
C LEU A 38 -21.43 8.57 47.27
N HIS A 39 -21.11 9.87 47.33
CA HIS A 39 -20.40 10.55 46.25
C HIS A 39 -18.98 9.99 46.06
N SER A 40 -18.26 9.70 47.14
CA SER A 40 -16.95 9.03 47.09
C SER A 40 -17.04 7.65 46.45
N PHE A 41 -18.07 6.86 46.80
CA PHE A 41 -18.27 5.53 46.24
C PHE A 41 -18.60 5.58 44.74
N ALA A 42 -19.44 6.53 44.32
CA ALA A 42 -19.75 6.75 42.91
C ALA A 42 -18.49 7.11 42.10
N ASN A 43 -17.62 7.96 42.64
CA ASN A 43 -16.34 8.30 42.02
C ASN A 43 -15.41 7.09 41.89
N LEU A 44 -15.31 6.28 42.96
CA LEU A 44 -14.49 5.06 42.93
C LEU A 44 -14.98 4.06 41.90
N LYS A 45 -16.31 3.85 41.81
CA LYS A 45 -16.92 2.99 40.79
C LYS A 45 -16.57 3.47 39.38
N LYS A 46 -16.61 4.78 39.15
CA LYS A 46 -16.25 5.35 37.85
C LYS A 46 -14.79 5.09 37.49
N ILE A 47 -13.86 5.33 38.43
CA ILE A 47 -12.44 5.05 38.23
C ILE A 47 -12.21 3.56 37.90
N LEU A 48 -12.89 2.65 38.61
CA LEU A 48 -12.78 1.22 38.36
C LEU A 48 -13.32 0.84 36.98
N GLU A 49 -14.45 1.41 36.58
CA GLU A 49 -15.04 1.19 35.26
C GLU A 49 -14.11 1.68 34.14
N ASP A 50 -13.53 2.87 34.30
CA ASP A 50 -12.59 3.45 33.33
C ASP A 50 -11.31 2.59 33.22
N HIS A 51 -10.81 2.08 34.35
CA HIS A 51 -9.65 1.18 34.34
C HIS A 51 -9.96 -0.16 33.64
N LEU A 52 -11.12 -0.78 33.91
CA LEU A 52 -11.54 -2.01 33.24
C LEU A 52 -11.72 -1.79 31.72
N ARG A 53 -12.29 -0.66 31.33
CA ARG A 53 -12.46 -0.29 29.93
C ARG A 53 -11.10 -0.15 29.22
N MET A 54 -10.17 0.59 29.82
CA MET A 54 -8.82 0.78 29.28
C MET A 54 -8.08 -0.56 29.12
N GLN A 55 -8.16 -1.45 30.12
CA GLN A 55 -7.57 -2.78 30.05
C GLN A 55 -8.17 -3.63 28.92
N HIS A 56 -9.50 -3.58 28.76
CA HIS A 56 -10.20 -4.31 27.72
C HIS A 56 -9.85 -3.79 26.30
N GLU A 57 -9.80 -2.47 26.13
CA GLU A 57 -9.39 -1.83 24.86
C GLU A 57 -7.93 -2.13 24.52
N GLY A 58 -7.04 -2.16 25.51
CA GLY A 58 -5.65 -2.58 25.35
C GLY A 58 -5.57 -4.01 24.84
N ARG A 59 -6.24 -4.95 25.51
CA ARG A 59 -6.29 -6.37 25.08
C ARG A 59 -6.86 -6.55 23.67
N ILE A 60 -7.90 -5.81 23.30
CA ILE A 60 -8.44 -5.87 21.93
C ILE A 60 -7.41 -5.39 20.91
N SER A 61 -6.68 -4.33 21.23
CA SER A 61 -5.64 -3.78 20.38
C SER A 61 -4.51 -4.79 20.18
N ASP A 62 -4.06 -5.45 21.25
CA ASP A 62 -3.03 -6.49 21.20
C ASP A 62 -3.47 -7.69 20.34
N VAL A 63 -4.69 -8.18 20.54
CA VAL A 63 -5.24 -9.29 19.74
C VAL A 63 -5.30 -8.92 18.26
N ARG A 64 -5.70 -7.70 17.93
CA ARG A 64 -5.72 -7.22 16.55
C ARG A 64 -4.31 -7.15 15.96
N PHE A 65 -3.37 -6.59 16.72
CA PHE A 65 -1.96 -6.49 16.32
C PHE A 65 -1.36 -7.87 16.01
N TYR A 66 -1.51 -8.85 16.90
CA TYR A 66 -1.00 -10.20 16.66
C TYR A 66 -1.68 -10.89 15.47
N LYS A 67 -2.98 -10.68 15.30
CA LYS A 67 -3.70 -11.22 14.13
C LYS A 67 -3.18 -10.63 12.82
N ASP A 68 -2.90 -9.34 12.79
CA ASP A 68 -2.35 -8.67 11.61
C ASP A 68 -0.91 -9.14 11.33
N GLN A 69 -0.08 -9.30 12.37
CA GLN A 69 1.27 -9.85 12.25
C GLN A 69 1.27 -11.29 11.70
N ILE A 70 0.41 -12.16 12.24
CA ILE A 70 0.25 -13.54 11.74
C ILE A 70 -0.19 -13.54 10.28
N SER A 71 -1.13 -12.67 9.92
CA SER A 71 -1.63 -12.55 8.54
C SER A 71 -0.52 -12.11 7.58
N GLN A 72 0.34 -11.17 8.00
CA GLN A 72 1.50 -10.73 7.24
C GLN A 72 2.51 -11.87 7.05
N MET A 73 2.88 -12.56 8.14
CA MET A 73 3.84 -13.66 8.11
C MET A 73 3.36 -14.81 7.21
N ASN A 74 2.08 -15.16 7.28
CA ASN A 74 1.47 -16.16 6.40
C ASN A 74 1.54 -15.73 4.93
N GLY A 75 1.30 -14.45 4.64
CA GLY A 75 1.42 -13.90 3.29
C GLY A 75 2.84 -14.03 2.72
N VAL A 76 3.86 -13.71 3.52
CA VAL A 76 5.28 -13.87 3.14
C VAL A 76 5.63 -15.34 2.92
N SER A 77 5.22 -16.23 3.82
CA SER A 77 5.46 -17.68 3.69
C SER A 77 4.85 -18.24 2.40
N MET A 78 3.60 -17.88 2.09
CA MET A 78 2.93 -18.30 0.85
C MET A 78 3.65 -17.78 -0.41
N PHE A 79 4.15 -16.56 -0.37
CA PHE A 79 4.93 -15.99 -1.48
C PHE A 79 6.24 -16.76 -1.68
N GLU A 80 6.98 -17.04 -0.61
CA GLU A 80 8.23 -17.80 -0.68
C GLU A 80 8.04 -19.24 -1.16
N GLU A 81 6.95 -19.89 -0.76
CA GLU A 81 6.60 -21.23 -1.23
C GLU A 81 6.33 -21.22 -2.73
N LYS A 82 5.50 -20.29 -3.23
CA LYS A 82 5.26 -20.13 -4.67
C LYS A 82 6.53 -19.82 -5.45
N ARG A 83 7.41 -18.98 -4.90
CA ARG A 83 8.72 -18.69 -5.48
C ARG A 83 9.58 -19.96 -5.59
N ARG A 84 9.64 -20.78 -4.54
CA ARG A 84 10.34 -22.07 -4.57
C ARG A 84 9.77 -23.02 -5.62
N SER A 85 8.44 -23.14 -5.70
CA SER A 85 7.78 -24.00 -6.70
C SER A 85 8.04 -23.51 -8.13
N LEU A 86 8.08 -22.19 -8.35
CA LEU A 86 8.42 -21.61 -9.65
C LEU A 86 9.86 -21.95 -10.06
N GLU A 87 10.82 -21.80 -9.15
CA GLU A 87 12.22 -22.15 -9.43
C GLU A 87 12.39 -23.65 -9.71
N ALA A 88 11.68 -24.51 -8.97
CA ALA A 88 11.67 -25.95 -9.24
C ALA A 88 11.12 -26.27 -10.63
N ALA A 89 9.96 -25.71 -10.99
CA ALA A 89 9.35 -25.91 -12.31
C ALA A 89 10.23 -25.39 -13.45
N LYS A 90 10.97 -24.29 -13.22
CA LYS A 90 11.95 -23.75 -14.16
C LYS A 90 13.12 -24.71 -14.37
N ALA A 91 13.66 -25.27 -13.28
CA ALA A 91 14.74 -26.26 -13.35
C ALA A 91 14.30 -27.55 -14.06
N ASP A 92 13.08 -28.03 -13.77
CA ASP A 92 12.50 -29.21 -14.44
C ASP A 92 12.34 -28.99 -15.95
N LEU A 93 11.90 -27.80 -16.35
CA LEU A 93 11.76 -27.43 -17.75
C LEU A 93 13.13 -27.41 -18.45
N GLU A 94 14.14 -26.80 -17.84
CA GLU A 94 15.50 -26.75 -18.37
C GLU A 94 16.10 -28.15 -18.53
N LEU A 95 15.94 -29.00 -17.52
CA LEU A 95 16.37 -30.40 -17.56
C LEU A 95 15.63 -31.16 -18.67
N GLY A 96 14.33 -30.90 -18.85
CA GLY A 96 13.53 -31.46 -19.95
C GLY A 96 14.04 -31.05 -21.33
N PHE A 97 14.44 -29.79 -21.52
CA PHE A 97 15.07 -29.33 -22.76
C PHE A 97 16.41 -30.02 -23.01
N LYS A 98 17.26 -30.12 -21.99
CA LYS A 98 18.57 -30.80 -22.08
C LYS A 98 18.43 -32.28 -22.39
N HIS A 99 17.45 -32.96 -21.80
CA HIS A 99 17.19 -34.35 -22.08
C HIS A 99 16.74 -34.57 -23.54
N ARG A 100 15.84 -33.74 -24.05
CA ARG A 100 15.40 -33.80 -25.46
C ARG A 100 16.54 -33.52 -26.43
N GLU A 101 17.36 -32.52 -26.14
CA GLU A 101 18.55 -32.18 -26.92
C GLU A 101 19.55 -33.34 -26.96
N ALA A 102 19.85 -33.95 -25.80
CA ALA A 102 20.72 -35.11 -25.70
C ALA A 102 20.18 -36.32 -26.49
N THR A 103 18.88 -36.61 -26.39
CA THR A 103 18.26 -37.70 -27.15
C THR A 103 18.33 -37.47 -28.66
N LYS A 104 18.14 -36.24 -29.13
CA LYS A 104 18.29 -35.89 -30.55
C LYS A 104 19.73 -36.10 -31.02
N LEU A 105 20.71 -35.62 -30.27
CA LEU A 105 22.13 -35.79 -30.60
C LEU A 105 22.54 -37.26 -30.61
N LYS A 106 22.04 -38.04 -29.65
CA LYS A 106 22.25 -39.48 -29.59
C LYS A 106 21.71 -40.18 -30.85
N TRP A 107 20.47 -39.85 -31.26
CA TRP A 107 19.86 -40.43 -32.46
C TRP A 107 20.64 -40.08 -33.74
N ILE A 108 21.11 -38.83 -33.86
CA ILE A 108 21.97 -38.43 -34.99
C ILE A 108 23.26 -39.24 -35.00
N LEU A 109 23.90 -39.41 -33.85
CA LEU A 109 25.16 -40.15 -33.73
C LEU A 109 25.00 -41.62 -34.08
N GLU A 110 23.96 -42.28 -33.55
CA GLU A 110 23.64 -43.68 -33.88
C GLU A 110 23.38 -43.85 -35.39
N HIS A 111 22.59 -42.95 -36.00
CA HIS A 111 22.34 -42.98 -37.43
C HIS A 111 23.61 -42.80 -38.27
N THR A 112 24.49 -41.87 -37.89
CA THR A 112 25.76 -41.66 -38.61
C THR A 112 26.73 -42.82 -38.47
N GLU A 113 26.69 -43.56 -37.36
CA GLU A 113 27.52 -44.76 -37.15
C GLU A 113 27.02 -45.93 -38.02
N ASP A 114 25.71 -46.09 -38.14
CA ASP A 114 25.09 -47.06 -39.04
C ASP A 114 25.45 -46.75 -40.51
N GLU A 115 25.30 -45.49 -40.94
CA GLU A 115 25.71 -45.05 -42.28
C GLU A 115 27.21 -45.28 -42.54
N LEU A 116 28.07 -44.96 -41.56
CA LEU A 116 29.52 -45.18 -41.68
C LEU A 116 29.85 -46.66 -41.83
N THR A 117 29.14 -47.53 -41.12
CA THR A 117 29.28 -48.99 -41.21
C THR A 117 28.88 -49.46 -42.61
N ASP A 118 27.75 -48.99 -43.14
CA ASP A 118 27.31 -49.29 -44.50
C ASP A 118 28.34 -48.83 -45.54
N PHE A 119 28.88 -47.60 -45.41
CA PHE A 119 29.93 -47.11 -46.30
C PHE A 119 31.19 -47.96 -46.24
N LYS A 120 31.60 -48.40 -45.05
CA LYS A 120 32.78 -49.24 -44.87
C LYS A 120 32.61 -50.61 -45.55
N THR A 121 31.46 -51.25 -45.38
CA THR A 121 31.17 -52.53 -46.06
C THR A 121 31.14 -52.38 -47.57
N TRP A 122 30.59 -51.27 -48.08
CA TRP A 122 30.59 -50.98 -49.51
C TRP A 122 32.01 -50.75 -50.06
N PHE A 123 32.86 -50.04 -49.32
CA PHE A 123 34.25 -49.81 -49.68
C PHE A 123 35.08 -51.11 -49.65
N GLU A 124 34.87 -51.97 -48.66
CA GLU A 124 35.48 -53.30 -48.59
C GLU A 124 35.05 -54.16 -49.80
N PHE A 125 33.77 -54.15 -50.16
CA PHE A 125 33.27 -54.84 -51.36
C PHE A 125 33.91 -54.35 -52.66
N LEU A 126 34.06 -53.03 -52.83
CA LEU A 126 34.74 -52.45 -53.99
C LEU A 126 36.23 -52.79 -54.02
N SER A 127 36.90 -52.77 -52.86
CA SER A 127 38.30 -53.14 -52.73
C SER A 127 38.55 -54.61 -53.10
N CYS A 128 37.66 -55.52 -52.66
CA CYS A 128 37.70 -56.93 -53.04
C CYS A 128 37.49 -57.14 -54.55
N LYS A 129 36.61 -56.35 -55.19
CA LYS A 129 36.41 -56.39 -56.65
C LYS A 129 37.63 -55.88 -57.43
N SER A 130 38.36 -54.90 -56.88
CA SER A 130 39.58 -54.36 -57.49
C SER A 130 40.78 -55.32 -57.39
N SER A 131 40.80 -56.21 -56.40
CA SER A 131 41.90 -57.17 -56.19
C SER A 131 41.78 -58.44 -57.06
N ASN A 132 40.65 -58.66 -57.74
CA ASN A 132 40.43 -59.83 -58.59
C ASN A 132 40.75 -59.57 -60.08
N GLY A 133 41.64 -58.61 -60.36
CA GLY A 133 42.03 -58.23 -61.70
C GLY A 133 43.41 -58.72 -62.10
N GLU A 134 43.68 -60.03 -62.06
CA GLU A 134 44.83 -60.63 -62.76
C GLU A 134 44.44 -61.94 -63.47
N ASP A 135 44.73 -61.94 -64.77
CA ASP A 135 45.17 -63.04 -65.63
C ASP A 135 44.18 -64.14 -66.08
N GLN A 136 43.69 -63.99 -67.32
CA GLN A 136 43.68 -65.12 -68.25
C GLN A 136 43.98 -64.70 -69.70
N GLU A 137 45.27 -64.76 -70.00
CA GLU A 137 45.91 -64.77 -71.30
C GLU A 137 45.70 -66.14 -71.97
N THR A 138 45.14 -66.18 -73.19
CA THR A 138 45.44 -67.28 -74.13
C THR A 138 45.57 -66.74 -75.55
N ALA A 139 46.82 -66.66 -75.97
CA ALA A 139 47.28 -66.51 -77.33
C ALA A 139 46.85 -67.68 -78.23
N SER A 140 46.54 -67.41 -79.49
CA SER A 140 46.83 -68.34 -80.58
C SER A 140 47.06 -67.56 -81.88
N LYS A 141 48.28 -67.70 -82.41
CA LYS A 141 48.89 -66.94 -83.50
C LYS A 141 49.04 -67.85 -84.72
N ASP A 142 48.74 -67.29 -85.89
CA ASP A 142 49.20 -67.61 -87.25
C ASP A 142 49.27 -69.06 -87.75
N THR A 143 48.58 -69.30 -88.88
CA THR A 143 49.27 -69.81 -90.09
C THR A 143 48.68 -69.20 -91.37
N ASP A 144 49.62 -68.74 -92.17
CA ASP A 144 49.57 -68.02 -93.44
C ASP A 144 49.03 -68.86 -94.62
N LEU A 145 48.50 -68.21 -95.67
CA LEU A 145 48.77 -68.45 -97.10
C LEU A 145 47.68 -67.93 -98.07
N ARG A 146 48.16 -67.18 -99.06
CA ARG A 146 47.49 -66.54 -100.21
C ARG A 146 46.70 -67.49 -101.12
N LYS A 147 45.52 -67.04 -101.63
CA LYS A 147 45.25 -66.70 -103.06
C LYS A 147 43.76 -66.43 -103.35
N ARG A 148 43.50 -65.22 -103.88
CA ARG A 148 42.60 -64.84 -105.00
C ARG A 148 41.36 -65.72 -105.27
N GLY A 149 40.17 -65.16 -105.03
CA GLY A 149 38.90 -65.69 -105.55
C GLY A 149 37.68 -64.87 -105.13
N THR A 150 37.19 -64.06 -106.06
CA THR A 150 35.85 -63.46 -106.19
C THR A 150 34.73 -64.06 -105.32
N THR A 151 34.08 -63.28 -104.45
CA THR A 151 32.61 -63.03 -104.41
C THR A 151 32.18 -62.21 -103.18
N ASN A 152 31.18 -61.36 -103.41
CA ASN A 152 30.39 -60.60 -102.43
C ASN A 152 30.09 -61.35 -101.11
N ARG A 153 30.30 -60.68 -99.98
CA ARG A 153 29.29 -60.64 -98.89
C ARG A 153 29.61 -59.51 -97.92
N GLY A 154 28.71 -58.52 -97.87
CA GLY A 154 28.69 -57.53 -96.81
C GLY A 154 28.26 -58.16 -95.50
N ASN A 155 28.96 -57.81 -94.42
CA ASN A 155 28.42 -57.82 -93.07
C ASN A 155 28.24 -56.37 -92.64
N LYS A 156 27.18 -55.76 -93.17
CA LYS A 156 26.45 -54.69 -92.50
C LYS A 156 25.84 -55.39 -91.29
N SER A 157 26.27 -55.08 -90.06
CA SER A 157 25.48 -55.45 -88.88
C SER A 157 24.15 -54.72 -89.02
N SER A 158 23.15 -55.48 -89.47
CA SER A 158 21.75 -55.09 -89.51
C SER A 158 21.31 -54.79 -88.08
N TRP A 159 21.49 -53.55 -87.65
CA TRP A 159 20.68 -53.01 -86.58
C TRP A 159 19.29 -52.89 -87.16
N ASN A 160 18.38 -53.76 -86.72
CA ASN A 160 17.00 -53.76 -87.16
C ASN A 160 16.40 -52.38 -86.82
N THR A 161 16.04 -51.60 -87.84
CA THR A 161 15.43 -50.27 -87.69
C THR A 161 14.17 -50.30 -86.83
N ALA A 162 13.49 -51.46 -86.76
CA ALA A 162 12.30 -51.70 -85.95
C ALA A 162 12.56 -51.76 -84.42
N GLU A 163 13.73 -52.21 -83.96
CA GLU A 163 14.04 -52.29 -82.51
C GLU A 163 14.47 -50.92 -81.95
N LYS A 164 15.11 -50.08 -82.77
CA LYS A 164 15.53 -48.72 -82.39
C LYS A 164 14.36 -47.75 -82.26
N GLU A 165 13.32 -47.91 -83.09
CA GLU A 165 12.06 -47.14 -82.97
C GLU A 165 11.26 -47.55 -81.74
N ASN A 166 11.15 -48.85 -81.44
CA ASN A 166 10.45 -49.35 -80.25
C ASN A 166 11.10 -48.90 -78.93
N CYS A 167 12.44 -48.98 -78.84
CA CYS A 167 13.17 -48.49 -77.66
C CYS A 167 13.03 -46.96 -77.49
N SER A 168 12.98 -46.22 -78.61
CA SER A 168 12.79 -44.77 -78.58
C SER A 168 11.38 -44.35 -78.19
N SER A 169 10.34 -45.14 -78.49
CA SER A 169 8.96 -44.85 -78.07
C SER A 169 8.74 -45.13 -76.60
N GLU A 170 9.30 -46.23 -76.07
CA GLU A 170 9.13 -46.63 -74.67
C GLU A 170 9.80 -45.62 -73.72
N ILE A 171 11.04 -45.23 -74.00
CA ILE A 171 11.75 -44.17 -73.24
C ILE A 171 10.97 -42.83 -73.28
N LYS A 172 10.35 -42.51 -74.42
CA LYS A 172 9.57 -41.27 -74.58
C LYS A 172 8.28 -41.30 -73.75
N ASP A 173 7.65 -42.45 -73.62
CA ASP A 173 6.46 -42.62 -72.78
C ASP A 173 6.81 -42.63 -71.29
N GLU A 174 7.95 -43.20 -70.90
CA GLU A 174 8.47 -43.09 -69.53
C GLU A 174 8.83 -41.65 -69.15
N LEU A 175 9.46 -40.89 -70.04
CA LEU A 175 9.72 -39.45 -69.83
C LEU A 175 8.42 -38.66 -69.70
N ARG A 176 7.36 -39.05 -70.42
CA ARG A 176 6.04 -38.42 -70.29
C ARG A 176 5.37 -38.77 -68.95
N ARG A 177 5.49 -40.01 -68.50
CA ARG A 177 5.00 -40.47 -67.18
C ARG A 177 5.72 -39.75 -66.04
N LEU A 178 7.05 -39.73 -66.07
CA LEU A 178 7.88 -39.07 -65.07
C LEU A 178 7.60 -37.56 -65.00
N ARG A 179 7.39 -36.91 -66.15
CA ARG A 179 6.97 -35.50 -66.21
C ARG A 179 5.61 -35.28 -65.55
N GLY A 180 4.62 -36.12 -65.85
CA GLY A 180 3.29 -36.02 -65.25
C GLY A 180 3.30 -36.25 -63.74
N GLU A 181 4.11 -37.21 -63.26
CA GLU A 181 4.34 -37.43 -61.84
C GLU A 181 5.03 -36.24 -61.16
N HIS A 182 6.04 -35.64 -61.81
CA HIS A 182 6.71 -34.45 -61.32
C HIS A 182 5.76 -33.25 -61.23
N GLU A 183 4.92 -33.01 -62.26
CA GLU A 183 3.92 -31.95 -62.25
C GLU A 183 2.86 -32.17 -61.16
N LYS A 184 2.39 -33.42 -60.97
CA LYS A 184 1.47 -33.77 -59.88
C LYS A 184 2.10 -33.50 -58.50
N LEU A 185 3.33 -33.96 -58.30
CA LEU A 185 4.08 -33.73 -57.06
C LEU A 185 4.27 -32.23 -56.80
N ALA A 186 4.59 -31.45 -57.83
CA ALA A 186 4.76 -30.00 -57.72
C ALA A 186 3.46 -29.31 -57.29
N LEU A 187 2.30 -29.71 -57.82
CA LEU A 187 1.00 -29.18 -57.42
C LEU A 187 0.64 -29.53 -55.97
N GLU A 188 0.93 -30.76 -55.55
CA GLU A 188 0.73 -31.20 -54.16
C GLU A 188 1.62 -30.43 -53.19
N LYS A 189 2.91 -30.25 -53.53
CA LYS A 189 3.81 -29.43 -52.71
C LYS A 189 3.42 -27.96 -52.67
N TYR A 190 2.92 -27.42 -53.77
CA TYR A 190 2.43 -26.04 -53.80
C TYR A 190 1.20 -25.85 -52.91
N SER A 191 0.26 -26.81 -52.91
CA SER A 191 -0.92 -26.75 -52.03
C SER A 191 -0.55 -26.90 -50.55
N GLU A 192 0.39 -27.81 -50.23
CA GLU A 192 0.96 -27.96 -48.89
C GLU A 192 1.62 -26.66 -48.40
N VAL A 193 2.47 -26.04 -49.22
CA VAL A 193 3.11 -24.75 -48.90
C VAL A 193 2.06 -23.65 -48.70
N SER A 194 1.02 -23.61 -49.53
CA SER A 194 -0.07 -22.64 -49.39
C SER A 194 -0.85 -22.83 -48.08
N ALA A 195 -1.13 -24.08 -47.69
CA ALA A 195 -1.80 -24.38 -46.43
C ALA A 195 -0.94 -23.98 -45.21
N LEU A 196 0.35 -24.31 -45.23
CA LEU A 196 1.29 -23.93 -44.16
C LEU A 196 1.43 -22.42 -44.04
N LEU A 197 1.40 -21.68 -45.15
CA LEU A 197 1.47 -20.22 -45.14
C LEU A 197 0.21 -19.61 -44.51
N ALA A 198 -0.97 -20.19 -44.77
CA ALA A 198 -2.22 -19.81 -44.13
C ALA A 198 -2.20 -20.09 -42.62
N GLU A 199 -1.71 -21.27 -42.20
CA GLU A 199 -1.55 -21.62 -40.79
C GLU A 199 -0.57 -20.68 -40.08
N LYS A 200 0.59 -20.39 -40.70
CA LYS A 200 1.56 -19.42 -40.18
C LYS A 200 0.91 -18.05 -39.93
N LYS A 201 0.10 -17.56 -40.87
CA LYS A 201 -0.63 -16.29 -40.71
C LYS A 201 -1.62 -16.35 -39.56
N PHE A 202 -2.35 -17.45 -39.43
CA PHE A 202 -3.29 -17.65 -38.33
C PHE A 202 -2.59 -17.66 -36.97
N VAL A 203 -1.55 -18.48 -36.81
CA VAL A 203 -0.77 -18.57 -35.56
C VAL A 203 -0.14 -17.23 -35.21
N TRP A 204 0.43 -16.53 -36.20
CA TRP A 204 0.99 -15.19 -35.99
C TRP A 204 -0.06 -14.19 -35.52
N ASN A 205 -1.25 -14.22 -36.10
CA ASN A 205 -2.36 -13.35 -35.68
C ASN A 205 -2.78 -13.65 -34.23
N GLN A 206 -2.90 -14.93 -33.87
CA GLN A 206 -3.23 -15.35 -32.50
C GLN A 206 -2.15 -14.91 -31.51
N TYR A 207 -0.88 -15.09 -31.86
CA TYR A 207 0.25 -14.62 -31.07
C TYR A 207 0.17 -13.12 -30.83
N ASN A 208 -0.07 -12.34 -31.89
CA ASN A 208 -0.12 -10.89 -31.80
C ASN A 208 -1.29 -10.40 -30.91
N ILE A 209 -2.46 -11.05 -30.98
CA ILE A 209 -3.59 -10.74 -30.09
C ILE A 209 -3.20 -11.01 -28.63
N MET A 210 -2.63 -12.18 -28.36
CA MET A 210 -2.22 -12.58 -27.02
C MET A 210 -1.12 -11.66 -26.45
N GLU A 211 -0.13 -11.31 -27.26
CA GLU A 211 0.95 -10.37 -26.90
C GLU A 211 0.37 -9.01 -26.50
N ASN A 212 -0.56 -8.47 -27.30
CA ASN A 212 -1.22 -7.20 -26.99
C ASN A 212 -2.03 -7.27 -25.70
N GLU A 213 -2.81 -8.34 -25.48
CA GLU A 213 -3.57 -8.53 -24.24
C GLU A 213 -2.68 -8.59 -23.00
N TYR A 214 -1.54 -9.28 -23.08
CA TYR A 214 -0.59 -9.34 -21.97
C TYR A 214 0.10 -7.99 -21.75
N SER A 215 0.47 -7.29 -22.82
CA SER A 215 1.02 -5.94 -22.74
C SER A 215 0.06 -4.96 -22.05
N ASP A 216 -1.23 -5.02 -22.39
CA ASP A 216 -2.25 -4.16 -21.79
C ASP A 216 -2.52 -4.51 -20.32
N LYS A 217 -2.56 -5.80 -19.97
CA LYS A 217 -2.64 -6.27 -18.58
C LYS A 217 -1.44 -5.80 -17.77
N LEU A 218 -0.23 -5.86 -18.34
CA LEU A 218 0.99 -5.40 -17.71
C LEU A 218 0.96 -3.90 -17.42
N LYS A 219 0.63 -3.07 -18.42
CA LYS A 219 0.48 -1.62 -18.27
C LYS A 219 -0.56 -1.24 -17.21
N THR A 220 -1.68 -1.97 -17.18
CA THR A 220 -2.74 -1.74 -16.18
C THR A 220 -2.22 -2.03 -14.76
N LYS A 221 -1.46 -3.12 -14.60
CA LYS A 221 -0.86 -3.49 -13.31
C LYS A 221 0.22 -2.51 -12.88
N GLU A 222 1.02 -2.03 -13.81
CA GLU A 222 2.03 -1.00 -13.56
C GLU A 222 1.39 0.30 -13.06
N ALA A 223 0.32 0.76 -13.70
CA ALA A 223 -0.42 1.94 -13.25
C ALA A 223 -1.08 1.76 -11.88
N GLU A 224 -1.58 0.55 -11.56
CA GLU A 224 -2.13 0.21 -10.24
C GLU A 224 -1.05 0.30 -9.15
N VAL A 225 0.15 -0.22 -9.42
CA VAL A 225 1.31 -0.17 -8.52
C VAL A 225 1.78 1.26 -8.32
N GLU A 226 1.89 2.05 -9.39
CA GLU A 226 2.30 3.46 -9.30
C GLU A 226 1.34 4.26 -8.41
N LYS A 227 0.03 4.09 -8.63
CA LYS A 227 -1.00 4.72 -7.79
C LYS A 227 -0.94 4.27 -6.33
N ALA A 228 -0.62 3.00 -6.07
CA ALA A 228 -0.43 2.52 -4.70
C ALA A 228 0.80 3.14 -4.05
N ASN A 229 1.91 3.27 -4.78
CA ASN A 229 3.13 3.92 -4.32
C ASN A 229 2.91 5.40 -3.99
N GLU A 230 2.14 6.14 -4.81
CA GLU A 230 1.77 7.53 -4.51
C GLU A 230 1.00 7.64 -3.19
N LYS A 231 0.04 6.73 -2.94
CA LYS A 231 -0.70 6.69 -1.67
C LYS A 231 0.20 6.37 -0.48
N ILE A 232 1.12 5.42 -0.62
CA ILE A 232 2.10 5.09 0.41
C ILE A 232 2.95 6.32 0.72
N LYS A 233 3.46 7.01 -0.30
CA LYS A 233 4.26 8.24 -0.15
C LYS A 233 3.48 9.32 0.62
N ALA A 234 2.21 9.55 0.26
CA ALA A 234 1.36 10.51 0.96
C ALA A 234 1.13 10.14 2.43
N LEU A 235 0.91 8.85 2.72
CA LEU A 235 0.74 8.34 4.08
C LEU A 235 2.02 8.50 4.91
N VAL A 236 3.19 8.19 4.33
CA VAL A 236 4.50 8.36 4.98
C VAL A 236 4.73 9.84 5.32
N SER A 237 4.52 10.76 4.38
CA SER A 237 4.66 12.20 4.66
C SER A 237 3.69 12.68 5.75
N SER A 238 2.46 12.17 5.77
CA SER A 238 1.50 12.51 6.84
C SER A 238 1.94 11.97 8.21
N MET A 239 2.50 10.76 8.25
CA MET A 239 3.05 10.13 9.45
C MET A 239 4.23 10.95 10.00
N GLU A 240 5.18 11.34 9.14
CA GLU A 240 6.34 12.16 9.51
C GLU A 240 5.94 13.53 10.08
N GLN A 241 4.94 14.18 9.47
CA GLN A 241 4.38 15.44 9.98
C GLN A 241 3.73 15.26 11.35
N LEU A 242 2.95 14.18 11.54
CA LEU A 242 2.30 13.89 12.81
C LEU A 242 3.32 13.63 13.91
N GLN A 243 4.35 12.85 13.60
CA GLN A 243 5.46 12.55 14.51
C GLN A 243 6.20 13.84 14.92
N SER A 244 6.53 14.70 13.96
CA SER A 244 7.18 15.99 14.22
C SER A 244 6.33 16.88 15.14
N LYS A 245 5.03 16.98 14.87
CA LYS A 245 4.08 17.73 15.71
C LYS A 245 3.95 17.13 17.12
N ASN A 246 4.07 15.81 17.25
CA ASN A 246 4.02 15.16 18.55
C ASN A 246 5.27 15.48 19.38
N HIS A 247 6.46 15.40 18.77
CA HIS A 247 7.72 15.81 19.42
C HIS A 247 7.71 17.29 19.87
N GLU A 248 7.12 18.18 19.07
CA GLU A 248 6.94 19.59 19.45
C GLU A 248 6.04 19.74 20.70
N LYS A 249 4.94 18.99 20.76
CA LYS A 249 4.05 18.98 21.93
C LYS A 249 4.74 18.42 23.16
N ASP A 250 5.47 17.32 23.04
CA ASP A 250 6.21 16.72 24.15
C ASP A 250 7.28 17.68 24.72
N SER A 251 7.94 18.43 23.83
CA SER A 251 8.88 19.49 24.23
C SER A 251 8.18 20.59 25.04
N LYS A 252 7.02 21.07 24.56
CA LYS A 252 6.20 22.08 25.28
C LYS A 252 5.66 21.55 26.61
N ILE A 253 5.24 20.29 26.66
CA ILE A 253 4.78 19.64 27.90
C ILE A 253 5.93 19.61 28.92
N SER A 254 7.14 19.28 28.47
CA SER A 254 8.33 19.27 29.34
C SER A 254 8.65 20.67 29.88
N GLU A 255 8.60 21.69 29.02
CA GLU A 255 8.78 23.09 29.43
C GLU A 255 7.73 23.54 30.46
N LEU A 256 6.45 23.22 30.24
CA LEU A 256 5.37 23.54 31.17
C LEU A 256 5.52 22.81 32.51
N LYS A 257 5.98 21.55 32.49
CA LYS A 257 6.26 20.80 33.72
C LYS A 257 7.36 21.46 34.55
N ILE A 258 8.42 21.95 33.91
CA ILE A 258 9.50 22.69 34.60
C ILE A 258 8.94 23.95 35.25
N LYS A 259 8.22 24.79 34.49
CA LYS A 259 7.61 26.03 35.02
C LYS A 259 6.64 25.77 36.16
N MET A 260 5.87 24.68 36.09
CA MET A 260 4.95 24.29 37.15
C MET A 260 5.70 23.91 38.44
N ALA A 261 6.80 23.18 38.33
CA ALA A 261 7.64 22.83 39.48
C ALA A 261 8.30 24.06 40.12
N GLU A 262 8.76 25.03 39.30
CA GLU A 262 9.30 26.31 39.77
C GLU A 262 8.26 27.12 40.54
N MET A 263 7.06 27.31 39.96
CA MET A 263 5.96 28.00 40.64
C MET A 263 5.52 27.29 41.92
N GLU A 264 5.54 25.97 41.96
CA GLU A 264 5.21 25.21 43.18
C GLU A 264 6.27 25.41 44.28
N ALA A 265 7.55 25.46 43.91
CA ALA A 265 8.63 25.77 44.84
C ALA A 265 8.54 27.20 45.38
N GLU A 266 8.22 28.17 44.52
CA GLU A 266 8.00 29.57 44.91
C GLU A 266 6.79 29.71 45.83
N ALA A 267 5.67 29.05 45.53
CA ALA A 267 4.49 29.04 46.39
C ALA A 267 4.79 28.43 47.78
N LYS A 268 5.57 27.35 47.84
CA LYS A 268 6.05 26.76 49.10
C LYS A 268 6.93 27.73 49.89
N LYS A 269 7.78 28.52 49.22
CA LYS A 269 8.61 29.55 49.85
C LYS A 269 7.76 30.68 50.41
N LEU A 270 6.85 31.25 49.62
CA LEU A 270 5.95 32.33 50.06
C LEU A 270 5.06 31.90 51.23
N ASN A 271 4.54 30.68 51.23
CA ASN A 271 3.76 30.16 52.36
C ASN A 271 4.56 30.08 53.66
N LYS A 272 5.86 29.76 53.59
CA LYS A 272 6.75 29.79 54.77
C LYS A 272 6.95 31.23 55.27
N GLU A 273 7.17 32.18 54.36
CA GLU A 273 7.32 33.60 54.71
C GLU A 273 6.04 34.16 55.35
N ILE A 274 4.87 33.87 54.78
CA ILE A 274 3.57 34.26 55.35
C ILE A 274 3.38 33.69 56.75
N SER A 275 3.75 32.42 56.96
CA SER A 275 3.67 31.78 58.28
C SER A 275 4.60 32.46 59.28
N GLY A 276 5.82 32.82 58.88
CA GLY A 276 6.78 33.57 59.71
C GLY A 276 6.26 34.96 60.10
N LEU A 277 5.81 35.74 59.12
CA LEU A 277 5.22 37.07 59.35
C LEU A 277 3.96 37.01 60.23
N SER A 278 3.15 35.95 60.10
CA SER A 278 1.97 35.75 60.94
C SER A 278 2.35 35.55 62.41
N VAL A 279 3.45 34.83 62.69
CA VAL A 279 3.98 34.65 64.06
C VAL A 279 4.55 35.95 64.62
N GLU A 280 5.25 36.74 63.80
CA GLU A 280 5.75 38.06 64.19
C GLU A 280 4.62 39.04 64.52
N LEU A 281 3.58 39.09 63.67
CA LEU A 281 2.39 39.90 63.91
C LEU A 281 1.68 39.55 65.21
N GLU A 282 1.56 38.25 65.52
CA GLU A 282 0.95 37.81 66.76
C GLU A 282 1.80 38.19 67.99
N SER A 283 3.12 38.18 67.84
CA SER A 283 4.06 38.63 68.89
C SER A 283 3.95 40.14 69.12
N LEU A 284 3.86 40.94 68.05
CA LEU A 284 3.60 42.38 68.10
C LEU A 284 2.24 42.70 68.71
N ARG A 285 1.19 41.94 68.39
CA ARG A 285 -0.14 42.10 69.01
C ARG A 285 -0.09 41.83 70.51
N LYS A 286 0.66 40.80 70.95
CA LYS A 286 0.88 40.51 72.38
C LYS A 286 1.64 41.65 73.08
N LEU A 287 2.64 42.23 72.43
CA LEU A 287 3.34 43.43 72.91
C LEU A 287 2.41 44.64 72.97
N SER A 288 1.62 44.91 71.94
CA SER A 288 0.69 46.05 71.89
C SER A 288 -0.49 45.90 72.84
N SER A 289 -0.90 44.68 73.21
CA SER A 289 -1.91 44.47 74.25
C SER A 289 -1.43 44.86 75.65
N SER A 290 -0.15 45.18 75.84
CA SER A 290 0.41 45.71 77.09
C SER A 290 0.65 47.23 77.08
N GLN A 291 0.55 47.90 75.92
CA GLN A 291 0.73 49.35 75.83
C GLN A 291 -0.04 49.93 74.63
N VAL A 292 -0.90 50.91 74.95
CA VAL A 292 -1.35 52.06 74.13
C VAL A 292 -2.87 52.14 73.85
N THR A 293 -3.48 53.08 74.58
CA THR A 293 -4.62 53.94 74.25
C THR A 293 -4.57 54.45 72.80
N PRO A 294 -5.68 54.49 72.04
CA PRO A 294 -5.62 54.92 70.64
C PRO A 294 -5.34 56.42 70.55
N ILE A 295 -4.19 56.80 69.97
CA ILE A 295 -3.93 58.19 69.57
C ILE A 295 -4.69 58.44 68.27
N LEU A 296 -5.87 59.03 68.41
CA LEU A 296 -6.69 59.56 67.31
C LEU A 296 -6.14 60.94 66.94
N ASN A 297 -5.28 61.03 65.93
CA ASN A 297 -4.84 62.33 65.42
C ASN A 297 -5.99 62.96 64.60
N HIS A 298 -6.57 64.02 65.17
CA HIS A 298 -7.55 64.90 64.52
C HIS A 298 -6.86 65.80 63.47
N CYS A 299 -7.38 65.82 62.24
CA CYS A 299 -7.02 66.83 61.24
C CYS A 299 -7.87 68.10 61.44
N THR A 300 -7.20 69.23 61.64
CA THR A 300 -7.82 70.55 61.85
C THR A 300 -8.03 71.27 60.51
N GLU A 301 -9.25 71.76 60.33
CA GLU A 301 -9.76 72.53 59.20
C GLU A 301 -9.38 74.01 59.35
N GLY A 302 -8.81 74.63 58.30
CA GLY A 302 -8.33 76.01 58.31
C GLY A 302 -8.48 76.67 56.94
N THR A 303 -9.55 77.45 56.83
CA THR A 303 -10.11 78.13 55.66
C THR A 303 -9.38 79.41 55.20
N LYS A 304 -9.44 79.64 53.87
CA LYS A 304 -9.53 80.92 53.10
C LYS A 304 -8.22 81.69 52.81
N ALA A 305 -7.75 81.75 51.55
CA ALA A 305 -8.21 82.52 50.36
C ALA A 305 -7.38 83.84 50.23
N THR A 306 -6.92 84.35 49.09
CA THR A 306 -7.22 84.19 47.64
C THR A 306 -6.07 84.88 46.84
N GLU A 307 -5.62 84.32 45.71
CA GLU A 307 -5.68 84.86 44.32
C GLU A 307 -4.27 85.21 43.79
N SER A 308 -3.83 85.00 42.54
CA SER A 308 -4.47 84.70 41.24
C SER A 308 -3.41 84.20 40.24
N GLY A 309 -3.82 83.42 39.21
CA GLY A 309 -3.05 83.13 37.99
C GLY A 309 -2.97 81.64 37.59
N VAL A 310 -4.06 80.98 37.14
CA VAL A 310 -4.35 80.62 35.71
C VAL A 310 -3.22 79.80 35.06
N VAL A 311 -3.37 78.49 34.75
CA VAL A 311 -4.02 77.92 33.54
C VAL A 311 -4.42 76.44 33.80
N LYS A 312 -5.54 76.03 33.20
CA LYS A 312 -6.30 74.78 33.40
C LYS A 312 -5.63 73.52 32.82
N SER A 313 -5.73 72.40 33.53
CA SER A 313 -5.87 71.07 32.90
C SER A 313 -6.90 70.24 33.66
N SER A 314 -7.88 69.72 32.92
CA SER A 314 -9.11 69.11 33.40
C SER A 314 -9.07 67.60 33.27
N ARG A 315 -9.45 66.92 34.37
CA ARG A 315 -10.14 65.63 34.47
C ARG A 315 -10.27 64.81 33.18
N SER A 316 -9.74 63.59 33.20
CA SER A 316 -10.35 62.47 32.47
C SER A 316 -10.41 61.21 33.33
N ARG A 317 -11.65 60.77 33.55
CA ARG A 317 -12.06 59.52 34.19
C ARG A 317 -12.85 58.79 33.12
N ARG A 318 -12.37 57.64 32.61
CA ARG A 318 -13.19 56.47 32.22
C ARG A 318 -12.40 55.39 31.46
N ASN A 319 -12.79 54.14 31.76
CA ASN A 319 -12.55 52.88 31.06
C ASN A 319 -12.71 52.98 29.54
N LEU A 320 -12.00 52.14 28.77
CA LEU A 320 -12.49 51.49 27.54
C LEU A 320 -11.43 50.54 26.93
N THR A 321 -11.82 49.27 26.82
CA THR A 321 -11.68 48.36 25.66
C THR A 321 -10.40 48.37 24.83
N LEU A 322 -9.74 47.20 24.83
CA LEU A 322 -8.82 46.74 23.80
C LEU A 322 -9.53 46.67 22.43
N LYS A 323 -9.09 47.48 21.47
CA LYS A 323 -9.25 47.20 20.05
C LYS A 323 -7.88 47.30 19.36
N LYS A 324 -7.49 46.17 18.77
CA LYS A 324 -6.65 46.04 17.57
C LYS A 324 -6.86 47.22 16.61
N GLU A 325 -5.79 47.84 16.13
CA GLU A 325 -5.23 47.54 14.80
C GLU A 325 -3.87 48.25 14.55
N ILE A 326 -3.20 47.78 13.50
CA ILE A 326 -1.80 47.93 13.09
C ILE A 326 -1.54 49.26 12.36
N CYS A 327 -0.31 49.79 12.42
CA CYS A 327 0.35 50.33 11.22
C CYS A 327 1.88 50.37 11.34
N THR A 328 2.55 49.69 10.42
CA THR A 328 3.98 49.84 10.05
C THR A 328 4.17 51.07 9.15
N PRO A 329 5.40 51.60 9.01
CA PRO A 329 6.10 51.37 7.74
C PRO A 329 7.62 51.25 7.88
N ASP A 330 8.22 50.31 7.14
CA ASP A 330 9.33 50.65 6.23
C ASP A 330 9.46 49.55 5.18
N ALA A 331 9.42 49.97 3.92
CA ALA A 331 9.70 49.17 2.73
C ALA A 331 11.11 49.53 2.23
N PRO A 332 11.71 48.69 1.36
CA PRO A 332 11.51 48.97 -0.07
C PRO A 332 11.16 47.74 -0.93
N ALA A 333 10.35 48.03 -1.96
CA ALA A 333 9.95 47.21 -3.11
C ALA A 333 11.10 47.16 -4.18
N PRO A 334 10.96 46.61 -5.42
CA PRO A 334 9.78 46.08 -6.16
C PRO A 334 10.07 44.76 -6.95
N ALA A 335 9.12 44.05 -7.60
CA ALA A 335 8.49 44.44 -8.87
C ALA A 335 7.31 43.53 -9.30
N LYS A 336 6.19 44.21 -9.62
CA LYS A 336 5.27 44.07 -10.80
C LYS A 336 4.61 42.71 -11.10
N SER A 337 3.34 42.60 -11.49
CA SER A 337 2.20 43.53 -11.71
C SER A 337 1.01 42.72 -12.26
N SER A 338 -0.21 43.23 -12.03
CA SER A 338 -1.47 42.93 -12.76
C SER A 338 -2.16 41.60 -12.40
N GLU A 339 -3.47 41.48 -12.13
CA GLU A 339 -4.58 42.26 -12.66
C GLU A 339 -5.87 42.11 -11.81
N LYS A 340 -6.53 43.26 -11.67
CA LYS A 340 -7.91 43.61 -11.24
C LYS A 340 -9.02 42.54 -11.38
N GLY A 341 -9.95 42.52 -10.42
CA GLY A 341 -11.30 41.97 -10.67
C GLY A 341 -12.24 41.84 -9.46
N THR A 342 -12.84 42.95 -9.02
CA THR A 342 -13.90 43.03 -7.99
C THR A 342 -15.21 42.33 -8.39
N LYS A 343 -15.92 41.68 -7.44
CA LYS A 343 -17.40 41.72 -7.29
C LYS A 343 -17.96 40.92 -6.08
N SER A 344 -18.42 41.66 -5.07
CA SER A 344 -19.64 41.56 -4.26
C SER A 344 -20.36 40.23 -3.90
N MET A 345 -20.65 40.13 -2.59
CA MET A 345 -21.94 39.83 -1.93
C MET A 345 -22.43 38.39 -1.64
N LYS A 346 -22.92 38.30 -0.39
CA LYS A 346 -23.97 37.45 0.22
C LYS A 346 -23.57 36.12 0.88
N ARG A 347 -23.70 36.14 2.20
CA ARG A 347 -23.81 35.00 3.11
C ARG A 347 -24.97 34.09 2.67
N LYS A 348 -24.73 32.80 2.61
CA LYS A 348 -25.74 31.75 2.83
C LYS A 348 -25.19 30.72 3.80
N GLU A 349 -26.00 30.50 4.82
CA GLU A 349 -25.95 29.45 5.83
C GLU A 349 -25.79 28.07 5.17
N ALA A 350 -24.81 27.30 5.65
CA ALA A 350 -24.55 25.95 5.17
C ALA A 350 -25.37 24.94 5.99
N PRO A 351 -26.07 23.99 5.34
CA PRO A 351 -26.88 23.00 6.04
C PRO A 351 -26.05 21.88 6.64
N VAL A 352 -26.48 21.47 7.83
CA VAL A 352 -26.09 20.28 8.59
C VAL A 352 -26.02 19.05 7.68
N ILE A 353 -24.89 18.34 7.71
CA ILE A 353 -24.70 17.04 7.04
C ILE A 353 -25.20 15.94 8.00
N PRO A 354 -26.25 15.16 7.68
CA PRO A 354 -26.61 13.98 8.45
C PRO A 354 -25.66 12.83 8.12
N THR A 355 -24.92 12.37 9.13
CA THR A 355 -24.13 11.14 9.09
C THR A 355 -25.06 9.93 9.15
N SER A 356 -25.26 9.25 8.02
CA SER A 356 -25.44 7.78 7.90
C SER A 356 -25.96 7.39 6.52
N GLN A 357 -25.07 7.00 5.60
CA GLN A 357 -25.47 6.19 4.46
C GLN A 357 -24.30 5.34 3.97
N THR A 358 -24.43 4.03 4.22
CA THR A 358 -23.62 2.97 3.63
C THR A 358 -23.72 3.04 2.10
N PRO A 359 -22.63 2.89 1.32
CA PRO A 359 -22.70 3.01 -0.13
C PRO A 359 -23.53 1.86 -0.74
N LYS A 360 -24.64 2.19 -1.39
CA LYS A 360 -25.47 1.23 -2.15
C LYS A 360 -24.74 0.85 -3.44
N LEU A 361 -24.42 -0.44 -3.58
CA LEU A 361 -23.70 -1.01 -4.72
C LEU A 361 -24.53 -1.12 -6.02
N PHE A 362 -25.82 -0.78 -5.99
CA PHE A 362 -26.67 -0.79 -7.19
C PHE A 362 -27.60 0.43 -7.17
N SER A 363 -27.61 1.18 -8.27
CA SER A 363 -28.65 2.19 -8.52
C SER A 363 -29.97 1.48 -8.81
N SER A 364 -31.08 2.10 -8.40
CA SER A 364 -32.45 1.55 -8.52
C SER A 364 -32.89 1.23 -9.96
N SER A 365 -32.06 1.47 -10.97
CA SER A 365 -32.34 1.25 -12.39
C SER A 365 -31.72 -0.04 -12.96
N PHE A 366 -31.07 -0.88 -12.16
CA PHE A 366 -30.52 -2.15 -12.64
C PHE A 366 -31.64 -3.16 -12.97
N LYS A 367 -31.86 -3.42 -14.27
CA LYS A 367 -32.78 -4.47 -14.75
C LYS A 367 -32.00 -5.77 -14.98
N VAL A 368 -32.37 -6.82 -14.26
CA VAL A 368 -31.81 -8.17 -14.40
C VAL A 368 -32.33 -8.82 -15.70
N PRO A 369 -31.46 -9.37 -16.57
CA PRO A 369 -31.90 -10.11 -17.75
C PRO A 369 -32.63 -11.40 -17.37
N LYS A 370 -33.83 -11.61 -17.93
CA LYS A 370 -34.61 -12.85 -17.72
C LYS A 370 -34.09 -13.97 -18.60
N LEU A 371 -33.67 -15.08 -18.00
CA LEU A 371 -33.36 -16.34 -18.70
C LEU A 371 -34.67 -17.01 -19.13
N LYS A 372 -34.72 -17.49 -20.38
CA LYS A 372 -35.85 -18.27 -20.90
C LYS A 372 -35.80 -19.68 -20.29
N SER A 373 -36.90 -20.14 -19.70
CA SER A 373 -37.01 -21.51 -19.19
C SER A 373 -36.93 -22.50 -20.35
N SER A 374 -35.97 -23.42 -20.27
CA SER A 374 -35.85 -24.55 -21.19
C SER A 374 -37.08 -25.44 -21.12
N VAL A 375 -37.52 -25.91 -22.28
CA VAL A 375 -38.65 -26.81 -22.51
C VAL A 375 -38.42 -28.12 -21.75
N ARG A 376 -39.46 -28.59 -21.04
CA ARG A 376 -39.50 -29.93 -20.42
C ARG A 376 -39.41 -30.99 -21.51
N VAL A 377 -38.51 -31.94 -21.32
CA VAL A 377 -38.53 -33.26 -21.98
C VAL A 377 -39.78 -34.02 -21.53
#